data_AF-A0A2E2PK91-F1
#
_entry.id   AF-A0A2E2PK91-F1
#
_cell.length_a   1.000
_cell.length_b   1.000
_cell.length_c   1.000
_cell.angle_alpha   90.00
_cell.angle_beta   90.00
_cell.angle_gamma   90.00
#
_symmetry.space_group_name_H-M   'P 1'
#
loop_
_entity.id
_entity.type
_entity.pdbx_description
1 polymer ?
#
loop_
_entity_poly.entity_id
_entity_poly.type
_entity_poly.pdbx_seq_one_letter_code
_entity_poly.pdbx_strand_id
1 'polypeptide(L)'
;MIYKILSKSSVSSVNKKEWDNLINSENPFLKHDFFRALEESKCTSKDTGWEANHFLILKDKKICGIIPTFKKFNSNGEYVFDHSWADAYSRLGLNYYPKLLSGIPFTPINSEKIFIDKSIINSFEVFFPELMNEIKKKKISSFHLNFSEKFQSEALKKFGFHQRIGIQYHWKNNNYNSFDDFLSKFKSKKRKNVLKERKAIQDAK
;
A
#
# COMPACT_ATOMS: atom_id res chain seq x y z
N MET A 1 -21.87 3.13 -20.11
CA MET A 1 -21.19 4.18 -19.31
C MET A 1 -19.70 3.93 -19.45
N ILE A 2 -18.93 4.88 -19.99
CA ILE A 2 -17.52 4.64 -20.36
C ILE A 2 -16.63 5.19 -19.26
N TYR A 3 -15.87 4.31 -18.61
CA TYR A 3 -14.79 4.69 -17.71
C TYR A 3 -13.49 4.82 -18.51
N LYS A 4 -12.66 5.80 -18.15
CA LYS A 4 -11.33 5.95 -18.74
C LYS A 4 -10.27 5.78 -17.66
N ILE A 5 -9.25 4.97 -17.96
CA ILE A 5 -8.11 4.78 -17.08
C ILE A 5 -6.94 5.64 -17.57
N LEU A 6 -6.33 6.39 -16.66
CA LEU A 6 -5.11 7.16 -16.91
C LEU A 6 -4.03 6.74 -15.91
N SER A 7 -2.77 6.84 -16.30
CA SER A 7 -1.64 6.68 -15.37
C SER A 7 -0.92 8.01 -15.16
N LYS A 8 -0.55 8.29 -13.92
CA LYS A 8 0.22 9.47 -13.52
C LYS A 8 1.55 9.04 -12.90
N SER A 9 2.63 9.69 -13.31
CA SER A 9 4.00 9.37 -12.86
C SER A 9 4.39 10.03 -11.53
N SER A 10 3.49 10.81 -10.93
CA SER A 10 3.69 11.48 -9.64
C SER A 10 2.34 11.85 -9.05
N VAL A 11 2.22 11.73 -7.72
CA VAL A 11 1.05 12.18 -6.96
C VAL A 11 0.81 13.69 -7.11
N SER A 12 1.87 14.48 -7.30
CA SER A 12 1.79 15.94 -7.50
C SER A 12 1.05 16.35 -8.78
N SER A 13 0.88 15.41 -9.71
CA SER A 13 0.10 15.63 -10.94
C SER A 13 -1.42 15.35 -10.76
N VAL A 14 -1.85 15.03 -9.54
CA VAL A 14 -3.24 14.82 -9.15
C VAL A 14 -3.62 15.90 -8.14
N ASN A 15 -4.81 16.49 -8.28
CA ASN A 15 -5.28 17.48 -7.33
C ASN A 15 -5.48 16.85 -5.94
N LYS A 16 -4.91 17.48 -4.91
CA LYS A 16 -5.01 17.03 -3.52
C LYS A 16 -6.45 16.81 -3.05
N LYS A 17 -7.35 17.76 -3.34
CA LYS A 17 -8.75 17.66 -2.90
C LYS A 17 -9.47 16.50 -3.59
N GLU A 18 -9.22 16.31 -4.89
CA GLU A 18 -9.79 15.17 -5.62
C GLU A 18 -9.30 13.83 -5.07
N TRP A 19 -8.03 13.74 -4.70
CA TRP A 19 -7.46 12.55 -4.05
C TRP A 19 -8.06 12.31 -2.66
N ASP A 20 -8.00 13.32 -1.79
CA ASP A 20 -8.38 13.17 -0.39
C ASP A 20 -9.89 12.94 -0.22
N ASN A 21 -10.74 13.46 -1.13
CA ASN A 21 -12.19 13.26 -1.13
C ASN A 21 -12.61 11.81 -1.41
N LEU A 22 -11.75 11.00 -2.05
CA LEU A 22 -12.03 9.58 -2.32
C LEU A 22 -11.72 8.67 -1.13
N ILE A 23 -11.12 9.20 -0.06
CA ILE A 23 -10.65 8.43 1.08
C ILE A 23 -11.68 8.48 2.20
N ASN A 24 -12.39 7.37 2.43
CA ASN A 24 -13.33 7.21 3.53
C ASN A 24 -12.65 6.64 4.79
N SER A 25 -11.52 7.23 5.20
CA SER A 25 -10.72 6.77 6.33
C SER A 25 -9.92 7.93 6.96
N GLU A 26 -9.69 7.83 8.27
CA GLU A 26 -8.80 8.71 9.03
C GLU A 26 -7.32 8.31 8.89
N ASN A 27 -7.02 7.22 8.20
CA ASN A 27 -5.66 6.74 8.00
C ASN A 27 -4.81 7.80 7.26
N PRO A 28 -3.80 8.40 7.91
CA PRO A 28 -3.02 9.48 7.32
C PRO A 28 -2.15 9.01 6.15
N PHE A 29 -1.82 7.72 6.12
CA PHE A 29 -0.96 7.13 5.09
C PHE A 29 -1.64 6.96 3.73
N LEU A 30 -2.96 7.20 3.66
CA LEU A 30 -3.70 7.22 2.39
C LEU A 30 -3.70 8.61 1.75
N LYS A 31 -3.45 9.66 2.54
CA LYS A 31 -3.62 11.05 2.13
C LYS A 31 -2.57 11.46 1.10
N HIS A 32 -2.95 12.39 0.23
CA HIS A 32 -2.08 12.94 -0.81
C HIS A 32 -0.73 13.42 -0.25
N ASP A 33 -0.75 14.12 0.88
CA ASP A 33 0.45 14.68 1.51
C ASP A 33 1.48 13.61 1.89
N PHE A 34 1.03 12.42 2.30
CA PHE A 34 1.93 11.32 2.64
C PHE A 34 2.67 10.82 1.40
N PHE A 35 1.96 10.54 0.32
CA PHE A 35 2.57 10.14 -0.96
C PHE A 35 3.48 11.23 -1.52
N ARG A 36 3.11 12.51 -1.37
CA ARG A 36 3.94 13.63 -1.78
C ARG A 36 5.25 13.67 -0.99
N ALA A 37 5.20 13.50 0.33
CA ALA A 37 6.40 13.46 1.16
C ALA A 37 7.33 12.29 0.79
N LEU A 38 6.79 11.13 0.42
CA LEU A 38 7.59 9.99 -0.07
C LEU A 38 8.33 10.31 -1.38
N GLU A 39 7.65 10.97 -2.33
CA GLU A 39 8.23 11.39 -3.59
C GLU A 39 9.28 12.50 -3.39
N GLU A 40 8.97 13.54 -2.61
CA GLU A 40 9.84 14.69 -2.36
C GLU A 40 11.12 14.30 -1.59
N SER A 41 11.01 13.37 -0.65
CA SER A 41 12.17 12.80 0.06
C SER A 41 13.01 11.85 -0.79
N LYS A 42 12.54 11.48 -1.99
CA LYS A 42 13.19 10.54 -2.93
C LYS A 42 13.32 9.11 -2.39
N CYS A 43 12.67 8.77 -1.28
CA CYS A 43 12.68 7.40 -0.77
C CYS A 43 11.87 6.44 -1.65
N THR A 44 10.94 6.96 -2.47
CA THR A 44 10.24 6.21 -3.53
C THR A 44 10.68 6.67 -4.92
N SER A 45 11.97 6.53 -5.22
CA SER A 45 12.58 6.87 -6.50
C SER A 45 13.11 5.64 -7.23
N LYS A 46 13.43 5.78 -8.52
CA LYS A 46 13.89 4.66 -9.34
C LYS A 46 15.17 4.03 -8.76
N ASP A 47 16.03 4.87 -8.19
CA ASP A 47 17.27 4.47 -7.51
C ASP A 47 17.01 3.61 -6.27
N THR A 48 15.90 3.84 -5.56
CA THR A 48 15.48 3.00 -4.43
C THR A 48 14.60 1.82 -4.88
N GLY A 49 14.41 1.64 -6.20
CA GLY A 49 13.63 0.57 -6.81
C GLY A 49 12.11 0.81 -6.82
N TRP A 50 11.69 2.08 -6.78
CA TRP A 50 10.30 2.52 -6.85
C TRP A 50 10.09 3.48 -8.03
N GLU A 51 9.00 3.37 -8.76
CA GLU A 51 8.64 4.36 -9.79
C GLU A 51 7.14 4.58 -9.73
N ALA A 52 6.71 5.78 -9.36
CA ALA A 52 5.29 6.10 -9.26
C ALA A 52 4.58 5.94 -10.61
N ASN A 53 3.42 5.29 -10.58
CA ASN A 53 2.54 5.06 -11.73
C ASN A 53 1.10 4.94 -11.22
N HIS A 54 0.59 5.96 -10.52
CA HIS A 54 -0.76 5.94 -9.95
C HIS A 54 -1.83 5.88 -11.04
N PHE A 55 -2.79 4.96 -10.92
CA PHE A 55 -3.91 4.90 -11.85
C PHE A 55 -5.05 5.81 -11.39
N LEU A 56 -5.66 6.51 -12.33
CA LEU A 56 -6.87 7.31 -12.14
C LEU A 56 -8.01 6.67 -12.93
N ILE A 57 -9.17 6.56 -12.30
CA ILE A 57 -10.42 6.12 -12.91
C ILE A 57 -11.26 7.38 -13.13
N LEU A 58 -11.59 7.66 -14.39
CA LEU A 58 -12.38 8.82 -14.78
C LEU A 58 -13.74 8.40 -15.29
N LYS A 59 -14.77 9.14 -14.87
CA LYS A 59 -16.12 9.10 -15.42
C LYS A 59 -16.50 10.52 -15.85
N ASP A 60 -16.85 10.70 -17.12
CA ASP A 60 -17.21 12.00 -17.69
C ASP A 60 -16.15 13.10 -17.41
N LYS A 61 -14.86 12.72 -17.53
CA LYS A 61 -13.66 13.54 -17.23
C LYS A 61 -13.42 13.87 -15.76
N LYS A 62 -14.30 13.47 -14.84
CA LYS A 62 -14.11 13.63 -13.39
C LYS A 62 -13.39 12.41 -12.82
N ILE A 63 -12.41 12.63 -11.93
CA ILE A 63 -11.77 11.54 -11.18
C ILE A 63 -12.81 10.97 -10.20
N CYS A 64 -13.11 9.68 -10.34
CA CYS A 64 -14.02 8.94 -9.47
C CYS A 64 -13.33 7.75 -8.79
N GLY A 65 -12.06 7.49 -9.12
CA GLY A 65 -11.26 6.54 -8.37
C GLY A 65 -9.76 6.71 -8.60
N ILE A 66 -8.96 6.21 -7.66
CA ILE A 66 -7.51 6.30 -7.64
C ILE A 66 -6.94 4.99 -7.10
N ILE A 67 -5.86 4.50 -7.72
CA ILE A 67 -5.11 3.33 -7.27
C ILE A 67 -3.66 3.74 -7.12
N PRO A 68 -3.19 4.05 -5.89
CA PRO A 68 -1.80 4.43 -5.66
C PRO A 68 -0.88 3.27 -6.03
N THR A 69 -0.22 3.38 -7.18
CA THR A 69 0.54 2.28 -7.76
C THR A 69 1.97 2.70 -8.08
N PHE A 70 2.90 1.76 -7.93
CA PHE A 70 4.31 1.92 -8.25
C PHE A 70 4.78 0.75 -9.12
N LYS A 71 5.64 1.00 -10.10
CA LYS A 71 6.50 -0.05 -10.64
C LYS A 71 7.62 -0.30 -9.63
N LYS A 72 7.88 -1.57 -9.36
CA LYS A 72 8.90 -2.03 -8.42
C LYS A 72 9.99 -2.78 -9.17
N PHE A 73 11.23 -2.40 -8.89
CA PHE A 73 12.44 -3.04 -9.45
C PHE A 73 13.16 -3.94 -8.43
N ASN A 74 12.66 -3.98 -7.19
CA ASN A 74 13.07 -4.87 -6.11
C ASN A 74 11.88 -5.03 -5.13
N SER A 75 12.01 -5.86 -4.10
CA SER A 75 11.00 -6.03 -3.04
C SER A 75 11.24 -5.17 -1.79
N ASN A 76 12.21 -4.25 -1.83
CA ASN A 76 12.54 -3.44 -0.66
C ASN A 76 11.42 -2.44 -0.34
N GLY A 77 11.06 -2.35 0.94
CA GLY A 77 10.08 -1.40 1.47
C GLY A 77 8.60 -1.77 1.25
N GLU A 78 8.30 -2.90 0.61
CA GLU A 78 6.91 -3.36 0.41
C GLU A 78 6.40 -4.27 1.54
N TYR A 79 7.30 -4.71 2.44
CA TYR A 79 7.03 -5.62 3.57
C TYR A 79 6.36 -6.95 3.20
N VAL A 80 6.50 -7.35 1.94
CA VAL A 80 6.17 -8.68 1.45
C VAL A 80 7.43 -9.24 0.80
N PHE A 81 7.91 -10.36 1.30
CA PHE A 81 9.13 -10.98 0.80
C PHE A 81 8.80 -11.94 -0.35
N ASP A 82 9.03 -11.48 -1.58
CA ASP A 82 8.75 -12.22 -2.81
C ASP A 82 10.00 -12.85 -3.45
N HIS A 83 11.07 -13.03 -2.68
CA HIS A 83 12.32 -13.64 -3.16
C HIS A 83 12.08 -15.02 -3.81
N SER A 84 11.20 -15.84 -3.23
CA SER A 84 10.84 -17.14 -3.80
C SER A 84 10.22 -17.04 -5.20
N TRP A 85 9.44 -15.99 -5.48
CA TRP A 85 8.87 -15.74 -6.80
C TRP A 85 9.94 -15.25 -7.78
N ALA A 86 10.79 -14.31 -7.34
CA ALA A 86 11.90 -13.82 -8.15
C ALA A 86 12.85 -14.97 -8.56
N ASP A 87 13.18 -15.85 -7.62
CA ASP A 87 14.02 -17.02 -7.86
C ASP A 87 13.37 -18.01 -8.82
N ALA A 88 12.05 -18.23 -8.70
CA ALA A 88 11.32 -19.11 -9.61
C ALA A 88 11.30 -18.57 -11.05
N TYR A 89 11.08 -17.27 -11.24
CA TYR A 89 11.17 -16.62 -12.55
C TYR A 89 12.57 -16.74 -13.14
N SER A 90 13.60 -16.47 -12.34
CA SER A 90 15.00 -16.58 -12.75
C SER A 90 15.35 -18.00 -13.23
N ARG A 91 14.91 -19.04 -12.52
CA ARG A 91 15.07 -20.45 -12.93
C ARG A 91 14.40 -20.79 -14.26
N LEU A 92 13.39 -20.03 -14.67
CA LEU A 92 12.70 -20.17 -15.95
C LEU A 92 13.26 -19.24 -17.03
N GLY A 93 14.33 -18.49 -16.75
CA GLY A 93 14.87 -17.48 -17.67
C GLY A 93 13.96 -16.27 -17.87
N LEU A 94 13.02 -16.03 -16.94
CA LEU A 94 12.05 -14.94 -16.99
C LEU A 94 12.44 -13.82 -16.01
N ASN A 95 12.03 -12.59 -16.33
CA ASN A 95 12.23 -11.44 -15.45
C ASN A 95 11.03 -11.25 -14.52
N TYR A 96 11.26 -11.33 -13.20
CA TYR A 96 10.23 -11.00 -12.22
C TYR A 96 10.01 -9.49 -12.06
N TYR A 97 11.05 -8.68 -12.25
CA TYR A 97 10.94 -7.22 -12.21
C TYR A 97 11.00 -6.64 -13.64
N PRO A 98 10.31 -5.52 -13.91
CA PRO A 98 9.45 -4.79 -12.99
C PRO A 98 8.10 -5.49 -12.76
N LYS A 99 7.61 -5.42 -11.53
CA LYS A 99 6.22 -5.71 -11.17
C LYS A 99 5.48 -4.41 -10.86
N LEU A 100 4.15 -4.42 -10.91
CA LEU A 100 3.34 -3.34 -10.34
C LEU A 100 2.92 -3.68 -8.92
N LEU A 101 2.87 -2.65 -8.08
CA LEU A 101 2.43 -2.73 -6.69
C LEU A 101 1.48 -1.59 -6.41
N SER A 102 0.24 -1.90 -6.00
CA SER A 102 -0.58 -0.99 -5.21
C SER A 102 -0.34 -1.28 -3.73
N GLY A 103 0.08 -0.26 -3.00
CA GLY A 103 0.57 -0.40 -1.64
C GLY A 103 0.94 0.97 -1.08
N ILE A 104 1.12 1.02 0.23
CA ILE A 104 1.64 2.21 0.91
C ILE A 104 3.13 1.95 1.15
N PRO A 105 4.03 2.71 0.51
CA PRO A 105 5.46 2.50 0.68
C PRO A 105 5.87 2.60 2.15
N PHE A 106 6.71 1.67 2.56
CA PHE A 106 7.28 1.60 3.91
C PHE A 106 6.27 1.41 5.07
N THR A 107 5.00 1.11 4.78
CA THR A 107 3.93 1.08 5.78
C THR A 107 3.05 -0.17 5.60
N PRO A 108 3.30 -1.26 6.35
CA PRO A 108 2.61 -2.54 6.21
C PRO A 108 1.25 -2.56 6.90
N ILE A 109 0.37 -1.63 6.56
CA ILE A 109 -0.95 -1.51 7.19
C ILE A 109 -2.06 -1.99 6.26
N ASN A 110 -3.03 -2.68 6.85
CA ASN A 110 -4.29 -2.98 6.20
C ASN A 110 -5.05 -1.68 5.93
N SER A 111 -5.41 -1.49 4.67
CA SER A 111 -6.17 -0.32 4.22
C SER A 111 -6.73 -0.55 2.82
N GLU A 112 -7.62 0.34 2.38
CA GLU A 112 -8.01 0.40 0.99
C GLU A 112 -6.78 0.67 0.09
N LYS A 113 -6.73 0.01 -1.06
CA LYS A 113 -5.71 0.15 -2.11
C LYS A 113 -6.31 0.61 -3.46
N ILE A 114 -7.63 0.64 -3.54
CA ILE A 114 -8.41 1.21 -4.64
C ILE A 114 -9.39 2.20 -4.01
N PHE A 115 -9.12 3.49 -4.12
CA PHE A 115 -10.00 4.54 -3.61
C PHE A 115 -11.06 4.81 -4.66
N ILE A 116 -12.33 4.68 -4.31
CA ILE A 116 -13.43 4.90 -5.26
C ILE A 116 -14.54 5.72 -4.62
N ASP A 117 -15.14 6.59 -5.43
CA ASP A 117 -16.32 7.34 -5.02
C ASP A 117 -17.49 6.38 -4.78
N LYS A 118 -18.30 6.65 -3.75
CA LYS A 118 -19.47 5.84 -3.40
C LYS A 118 -20.43 5.66 -4.58
N SER A 119 -20.53 6.63 -5.47
CA SER A 119 -21.38 6.58 -6.67
C SER A 119 -20.97 5.50 -7.69
N ILE A 120 -19.75 4.98 -7.61
CA ILE A 120 -19.22 3.97 -8.54
C ILE A 120 -18.87 2.64 -7.87
N ILE A 121 -19.21 2.45 -6.59
CA ILE A 121 -18.87 1.23 -5.84
C ILE A 121 -19.39 -0.05 -6.51
N ASN A 122 -20.58 0.02 -7.09
CA ASN A 122 -21.22 -1.09 -7.82
C ASN A 122 -20.77 -1.19 -9.29
N SER A 123 -19.87 -0.32 -9.75
CA SER A 123 -19.34 -0.32 -11.12
C SER A 123 -17.96 -0.97 -11.24
N PHE A 124 -17.50 -1.68 -10.20
CA PHE A 124 -16.20 -2.34 -10.20
C PHE A 124 -16.03 -3.28 -11.40
N GLU A 125 -17.06 -4.05 -11.73
CA GLU A 125 -17.08 -4.96 -12.90
C GLU A 125 -17.00 -4.22 -14.25
N VAL A 126 -17.27 -2.91 -14.28
CA VAL A 126 -17.24 -2.11 -15.51
C VAL A 126 -15.87 -1.49 -15.74
N PHE A 127 -15.25 -0.87 -14.73
CA PHE A 127 -13.97 -0.18 -14.91
C PHE A 127 -12.74 -1.09 -14.73
N PHE A 128 -12.87 -2.19 -14.01
CA PHE A 128 -11.73 -3.05 -13.70
C PHE A 128 -11.14 -3.76 -14.93
N PRO A 129 -11.93 -4.25 -15.90
CA PRO A 129 -11.37 -4.76 -17.15
C PRO A 129 -10.54 -3.73 -17.92
N GLU A 130 -10.98 -2.47 -17.95
CA GLU A 130 -10.22 -1.37 -18.56
C GLU A 130 -8.89 -1.11 -17.84
N LEU A 131 -8.90 -1.18 -16.50
CA LEU A 131 -7.68 -1.09 -15.70
C LEU A 131 -6.70 -2.22 -16.05
N MET A 132 -7.19 -3.45 -16.18
CA MET A 132 -6.35 -4.60 -16.55
C MET A 132 -5.78 -4.46 -17.97
N ASN A 133 -6.53 -3.88 -18.91
CA ASN A 133 -6.04 -3.57 -20.24
C ASN A 133 -4.91 -2.53 -20.20
N GLU A 134 -5.04 -1.48 -19.40
CA GLU A 134 -3.95 -0.50 -19.20
C GLU A 134 -2.73 -1.11 -18.53
N ILE A 135 -2.92 -1.99 -17.55
CA ILE A 135 -1.84 -2.70 -16.86
C ILE A 135 -1.06 -3.59 -17.84
N LYS A 136 -1.76 -4.34 -18.71
CA LYS A 136 -1.12 -5.21 -19.72
C LYS A 136 -0.18 -4.43 -20.66
N LYS A 137 -0.50 -3.18 -20.99
CA LYS A 137 0.34 -2.31 -21.82
C LYS A 137 1.67 -1.91 -21.15
N LYS A 138 1.79 -2.05 -19.82
CA LYS A 138 2.97 -1.60 -19.04
C LYS A 138 4.17 -2.57 -19.09
N LYS A 139 4.04 -3.74 -19.72
CA LYS A 139 5.11 -4.77 -19.82
C LYS A 139 5.70 -5.16 -18.45
N ILE A 140 4.83 -5.51 -17.52
CA ILE A 140 5.16 -5.90 -16.15
C ILE A 140 4.87 -7.39 -15.93
N SER A 141 5.63 -8.03 -15.05
CA SER A 141 5.49 -9.48 -14.79
C SER A 141 4.18 -9.83 -14.06
N SER A 142 3.75 -8.96 -13.16
CA SER A 142 2.68 -9.21 -12.21
C SER A 142 2.20 -7.91 -11.56
N PHE A 143 0.97 -7.89 -11.06
CA PHE A 143 0.38 -6.77 -10.32
C PHE A 143 -0.10 -7.23 -8.94
N HIS A 144 0.36 -6.55 -7.90
CA HIS A 144 0.11 -6.91 -6.51
C HIS A 144 -0.63 -5.79 -5.79
N LEU A 145 -1.52 -6.15 -4.86
CA LEU A 145 -2.17 -5.21 -3.95
C LEU A 145 -1.91 -5.66 -2.50
N ASN A 146 -0.87 -5.10 -1.87
CA ASN A 146 -0.41 -5.54 -0.56
C ASN A 146 -1.28 -4.96 0.56
N PHE A 147 -1.56 -5.75 1.60
CA PHE A 147 -2.33 -5.32 2.77
C PHE A 147 -3.68 -4.67 2.41
N SER A 148 -4.37 -5.23 1.42
CA SER A 148 -5.69 -4.74 1.00
C SER A 148 -6.77 -5.11 2.02
N GLU A 149 -7.78 -4.25 2.16
CA GLU A 149 -8.96 -4.59 2.96
C GLU A 149 -9.67 -5.84 2.44
N LYS A 150 -10.30 -6.58 3.37
CA LYS A 150 -10.94 -7.87 3.06
C LYS A 150 -11.93 -7.75 1.89
N PHE A 151 -12.79 -6.73 1.92
CA PHE A 151 -13.81 -6.55 0.88
C PHE A 151 -13.19 -6.33 -0.51
N GLN A 152 -12.07 -5.60 -0.62
CA GLN A 152 -11.35 -5.41 -1.89
C GLN A 152 -10.68 -6.70 -2.32
N SER A 153 -10.01 -7.39 -1.39
CA SER A 153 -9.38 -8.68 -1.67
C SER A 153 -10.37 -9.72 -2.18
N GLU A 154 -11.58 -9.78 -1.61
CA GLU A 154 -12.63 -10.70 -2.06
C GLU A 154 -13.19 -10.30 -3.43
N ALA A 155 -13.43 -9.00 -3.66
CA ALA A 155 -13.92 -8.51 -4.96
C ALA A 155 -12.95 -8.83 -6.11
N LEU A 156 -11.63 -8.74 -5.85
CA LEU A 156 -10.59 -8.99 -6.84
C LEU A 156 -10.53 -10.45 -7.32
N LYS A 157 -11.01 -11.41 -6.53
CA LYS A 157 -11.04 -12.85 -6.92
C LYS A 157 -11.82 -13.06 -8.21
N LYS A 158 -12.90 -12.31 -8.42
CA LYS A 158 -13.72 -12.36 -9.65
C LYS A 158 -12.94 -11.98 -10.91
N PHE A 159 -11.81 -11.28 -10.77
CA PHE A 159 -10.98 -10.80 -11.86
C PHE A 159 -9.65 -11.57 -11.98
N GLY A 160 -9.58 -12.76 -11.38
CA GLY A 160 -8.42 -13.65 -11.49
C GLY A 160 -7.26 -13.31 -10.55
N PHE A 161 -7.47 -12.47 -9.54
CA PHE A 161 -6.44 -12.23 -8.51
C PHE A 161 -6.41 -13.39 -7.51
N HIS A 162 -5.21 -13.81 -7.16
CA HIS A 162 -4.97 -14.81 -6.13
C HIS A 162 -4.72 -14.13 -4.78
N GLN A 163 -5.35 -14.64 -3.73
CA GLN A 163 -5.20 -14.13 -2.38
C GLN A 163 -4.04 -14.86 -1.67
N ARG A 164 -3.14 -14.07 -1.06
CA ARG A 164 -2.12 -14.56 -0.12
C ARG A 164 -2.45 -14.01 1.26
N ILE A 165 -2.70 -14.90 2.22
CA ILE A 165 -3.01 -14.52 3.60
C ILE A 165 -1.72 -14.49 4.41
N GLY A 166 -1.49 -13.39 5.13
CA GLY A 166 -0.42 -13.24 6.10
C GLY A 166 -0.96 -12.99 7.50
N ILE A 167 -0.12 -13.20 8.51
CA ILE A 167 -0.44 -12.90 9.91
C ILE A 167 0.19 -11.56 10.27
N GLN A 168 -0.59 -10.67 10.89
CA GLN A 168 -0.10 -9.44 11.48
C GLN A 168 -0.39 -9.42 12.98
N TYR A 169 0.56 -8.88 13.75
CA TYR A 169 0.40 -8.66 15.18
C TYR A 169 0.17 -7.17 15.41
N HIS A 170 -1.00 -6.82 15.93
CA HIS A 170 -1.34 -5.43 16.25
C HIS A 170 -1.31 -5.24 17.75
N TRP A 171 -0.55 -4.24 18.21
CA TRP A 171 -0.66 -3.79 19.58
C TRP A 171 -1.91 -2.92 19.71
N LYS A 172 -2.71 -3.19 20.75
CA LYS A 172 -3.87 -2.38 21.10
C LYS A 172 -3.68 -1.88 22.52
N ASN A 173 -3.94 -0.61 22.76
CA ASN A 173 -3.98 -0.10 24.11
C ASN A 173 -5.14 -0.76 24.86
N ASN A 174 -4.85 -1.52 25.91
CA ASN A 174 -5.86 -2.15 26.74
C ASN A 174 -6.18 -1.28 27.96
N ASN A 175 -6.59 -0.03 27.68
CA ASN A 175 -6.91 1.01 28.67
C ASN A 175 -5.77 1.34 29.65
N TYR A 176 -4.51 1.25 29.20
CA TYR A 176 -3.37 1.72 29.97
C TYR A 176 -3.33 3.26 29.91
N ASN A 177 -3.25 3.92 31.06
CA ASN A 177 -3.18 5.38 31.17
C ASN A 177 -1.74 5.86 31.37
N SER A 178 -0.83 4.95 31.71
CA SER A 178 0.58 5.22 31.87
C SER A 178 1.45 4.10 31.29
N PHE A 179 2.75 4.39 31.10
CA PHE A 179 3.71 3.35 30.72
C PHE A 179 3.87 2.29 31.83
N ASP A 180 3.76 2.70 33.09
CA ASP A 180 3.80 1.78 34.23
C ASP A 180 2.56 0.86 34.27
N ASP A 181 1.38 1.35 33.88
CA ASP A 181 0.17 0.54 33.74
C ASP A 181 0.38 -0.56 32.70
N PHE A 182 0.97 -0.22 31.55
CA PHE A 182 1.32 -1.18 30.51
C PHE A 182 2.32 -2.22 31.03
N LEU A 183 3.39 -1.76 31.70
CA LEU A 183 4.41 -2.61 32.30
C LEU A 183 3.88 -3.49 33.44
N SER A 184 2.79 -3.09 34.10
CA SER A 184 2.16 -3.85 35.18
C SER A 184 1.69 -5.24 34.73
N LYS A 185 1.43 -5.42 33.42
CA LYS A 185 1.02 -6.70 32.82
C LYS A 185 2.21 -7.63 32.51
N PHE A 186 3.43 -7.14 32.63
CA PHE A 186 4.64 -7.91 32.34
C PHE A 186 5.06 -8.71 33.57
N LYS A 187 5.62 -9.91 33.34
CA LYS A 187 6.38 -10.65 34.36
C LYS A 187 7.56 -9.80 34.85
N SER A 188 7.90 -9.91 36.13
CA SER A 188 8.90 -9.06 36.80
C SER A 188 10.24 -8.95 36.06
N LYS A 189 10.77 -10.06 35.52
CA LYS A 189 12.02 -10.04 34.73
C LYS A 189 11.89 -9.19 33.46
N LYS A 190 10.82 -9.36 32.68
CA LYS A 190 10.59 -8.56 31.46
C LYS A 190 10.39 -7.08 31.81
N ARG A 191 9.63 -6.79 32.87
CA ARG A 191 9.42 -5.42 33.37
C ARG A 191 10.75 -4.74 33.72
N LYS A 192 11.59 -5.40 34.52
CA LYS A 192 12.92 -4.88 34.92
C LYS A 192 13.82 -4.64 33.71
N ASN A 193 13.82 -5.53 32.72
CA ASN A 193 14.62 -5.36 31.51
C ASN A 193 14.19 -4.12 30.70
N VAL A 194 12.88 -3.95 30.44
CA VAL A 194 12.37 -2.79 29.69
C VAL A 194 12.69 -1.47 30.43
N LEU A 195 12.53 -1.45 31.75
CA LEU A 195 12.90 -0.27 32.56
C LEU A 195 14.41 0.02 32.49
N LYS A 196 15.26 -1.01 32.55
CA LYS A 196 16.71 -0.87 32.42
C LYS A 196 17.12 -0.33 31.05
N GLU A 197 16.55 -0.86 29.97
CA GLU A 197 16.81 -0.39 28.60
C GLU A 197 16.42 1.08 28.43
N ARG A 198 15.26 1.50 28.95
CA ARG A 198 14.84 2.90 28.91
C ARG A 198 15.74 3.82 29.74
N LYS A 199 16.15 3.37 30.93
CA LYS A 199 17.07 4.12 31.78
C LYS A 199 18.41 4.33 31.07
N ALA A 200 18.94 3.31 30.39
CA ALA A 200 20.19 3.43 29.63
C ALA A 200 20.12 4.53 28.54
N ILE A 201 18.97 4.72 27.89
CA ILE A 201 18.78 5.80 26.90
C ILE A 201 18.75 7.18 27.58
N GLN A 202 18.19 7.28 28.79
CA GLN A 202 18.16 8.54 29.55
C GLN A 202 19.54 8.91 30.07
N ASP A 203 20.28 7.92 30.57
CA ASP A 203 21.64 8.10 31.10
C ASP A 203 22.68 8.36 29.97
N ALA A 204 22.35 8.03 28.71
CA ALA A 204 23.19 8.29 27.54
C ALA A 204 23.05 9.71 26.97
N LYS A 205 22.21 10.56 27.58
CA LYS A 205 22.12 12.00 27.30
C LYS A 205 23.07 12.78 28.19
#